data_AF-A0A961W5I8-F1
#
_entry.id   AF-A0A961W5I8-F1
#
_cell.length_a   1.000
_cell.length_b   1.000
_cell.length_c   1.000
_cell.angle_alpha   90.00
_cell.angle_beta   90.00
_cell.angle_gamma   90.00
#
_symmetry.space_group_name_H-M   'P 1'
#
loop_
_entity.id
_entity.type
_entity.pdbx_description
1 polymer ?
#
loop_
_entity_poly.entity_id
_entity_poly.type
_entity_poly.pdbx_seq_one_letter_code
_entity_poly.pdbx_strand_id
1 'polypeptide(L)'
;MIRGILLALVAVVGFTLPAQACPDFNRRPSQGVYSLVAGFQPDPQYVNIRAGGRINLGNCGHLPGFGFVARSPDFSLNYTAGGYALTFLTRSSVDTVLLINDPSGRWYFDDDSGASIGAGGLAAAIKFNNPQSGRYDVWIGLYNPGSGVPVRIEVSELY
;
A
#
# COMPACT_ATOMS: atom_id res chain seq x y z
N MET A 1 38.90 35.54 50.46
CA MET A 1 37.93 34.49 50.84
C MET A 1 36.92 34.38 49.71
N ILE A 2 36.89 33.26 48.98
CA ILE A 2 36.07 33.05 47.77
C ILE A 2 34.81 32.26 48.14
N ARG A 3 33.62 32.75 47.76
CA ARG A 3 32.34 32.02 47.68
C ARG A 3 31.65 32.56 46.42
N GLY A 4 31.41 31.87 45.32
CA GLY A 4 31.14 30.45 45.08
C GLY A 4 29.76 30.35 44.44
N ILE A 5 29.61 30.79 43.18
CA ILE A 5 28.33 30.76 42.45
C ILE A 5 28.15 29.36 41.86
N LEU A 6 27.10 28.65 42.30
CA LEU A 6 26.66 27.38 41.73
C LEU A 6 25.77 27.66 40.50
N LEU A 7 26.25 27.33 39.30
CA LEU A 7 25.39 27.16 38.13
C LEU A 7 24.82 25.74 38.14
N ALA A 8 23.50 25.62 38.26
CA ALA A 8 22.79 24.37 38.03
C ALA A 8 22.60 24.17 36.52
N LEU A 9 23.27 23.16 35.96
CA LEU A 9 23.07 22.72 34.58
C LEU A 9 21.83 21.80 34.54
N VAL A 10 20.72 22.28 33.97
CA VAL A 10 19.56 21.43 33.66
C VAL A 10 19.83 20.73 32.33
N ALA A 11 20.17 19.44 32.38
CA ALA A 11 20.29 18.61 31.19
C ALA A 11 18.89 18.19 30.72
N VAL A 12 18.41 18.79 29.63
CA VAL A 12 17.20 18.33 28.94
C VAL A 12 17.54 17.08 28.14
N VAL A 13 17.16 15.91 28.64
CA VAL A 13 17.24 14.65 27.89
C VAL A 13 16.04 14.60 26.93
N GLY A 14 16.27 14.95 25.66
CA GLY A 14 15.25 14.81 24.61
C GLY A 14 15.05 13.34 24.25
N PHE A 15 13.88 12.78 24.59
CA PHE A 15 13.47 11.47 24.08
C PHE A 15 13.05 11.61 22.62
N THR A 16 13.90 11.20 21.68
CA THR A 16 13.47 11.01 20.29
C THR A 16 12.70 9.70 20.22
N LEU A 17 11.37 9.76 20.11
CA LEU A 17 10.61 8.58 19.72
C LEU A 17 11.08 8.17 18.32
N PRO A 18 11.38 6.88 18.06
CA PRO A 18 11.67 6.45 16.71
C PRO A 18 10.47 6.80 15.83
N ALA A 19 10.70 7.59 14.78
CA ALA A 19 9.67 7.87 13.79
C ALA A 19 9.19 6.53 13.24
N GLN A 20 7.92 6.20 13.50
CA GLN A 20 7.35 4.96 13.03
C GLN A 20 7.35 4.97 11.50
N ALA A 21 7.97 3.96 10.90
CA ALA A 21 8.03 3.83 9.45
C ALA A 21 6.66 3.40 8.93
N CYS A 22 5.92 4.32 8.31
CA CYS A 22 4.72 4.03 7.55
C CYS A 22 5.04 3.73 6.07
N PRO A 23 4.10 3.15 5.31
CA PRO A 23 4.18 3.06 3.84
C PRO A 23 4.63 4.36 3.20
N ASP A 24 5.51 4.24 2.21
CA ASP A 24 6.17 5.38 1.58
C ASP A 24 6.28 5.14 0.08
N PHE A 25 5.44 5.83 -0.70
CA PHE A 25 5.38 5.73 -2.17
C PHE A 25 6.66 6.27 -2.85
N ASN A 26 7.53 7.00 -2.14
CA ASN A 26 8.81 7.45 -2.70
C ASN A 26 9.87 6.35 -2.68
N ARG A 27 9.59 5.21 -2.04
CA ARG A 27 10.50 4.07 -2.05
C ARG A 27 10.40 3.30 -3.35
N ARG A 28 11.54 2.71 -3.74
CA ARG A 28 11.59 1.77 -4.85
C ARG A 28 10.67 0.57 -4.55
N PRO A 29 9.79 0.18 -5.48
CA PRO A 29 8.95 -1.00 -5.32
C PRO A 29 9.81 -2.27 -5.26
N SER A 30 9.39 -3.21 -4.42
CA SER A 30 10.17 -4.43 -4.13
C SER A 30 10.05 -5.51 -5.20
N GLN A 31 8.95 -5.53 -5.96
CA GLN A 31 8.59 -6.61 -6.89
C GLN A 31 8.41 -6.13 -8.33
N GLY A 32 8.55 -4.83 -8.60
CA GLY A 32 8.74 -4.31 -9.96
C GLY A 32 8.02 -3.01 -10.27
N VAL A 33 8.26 -2.51 -11.47
CA VAL A 33 7.51 -1.43 -12.10
C VAL A 33 6.92 -1.97 -13.38
N TYR A 34 5.62 -1.81 -13.56
CA TYR A 34 4.87 -2.27 -14.73
C TYR A 34 4.27 -1.08 -15.46
N SER A 35 3.94 -1.24 -16.74
CA SER A 35 3.28 -0.20 -17.52
C SER A 35 2.12 -0.79 -18.29
N LEU A 36 0.98 -0.11 -18.26
CA LEU A 36 -0.22 -0.46 -19.02
C LEU A 36 -0.78 0.79 -19.69
N VAL A 37 -1.38 0.59 -20.86
CA VAL A 37 -2.11 1.61 -21.60
C VAL A 37 -3.54 1.15 -21.71
N ALA A 38 -4.49 2.07 -21.56
CA ALA A 38 -5.90 1.73 -21.58
C ALA A 38 -6.30 0.95 -22.85
N GLY A 39 -7.17 -0.04 -22.70
CA GLY A 39 -7.47 -1.03 -23.73
C GLY A 39 -6.45 -2.17 -23.81
N PHE A 40 -5.70 -2.43 -22.73
CA PHE A 40 -4.67 -3.46 -22.72
C PHE A 40 -5.27 -4.86 -22.91
N GLN A 41 -4.48 -5.75 -23.52
CA GLN A 41 -4.81 -7.16 -23.70
C GLN A 41 -3.59 -8.04 -23.39
N PRO A 42 -3.78 -9.26 -22.86
CA PRO A 42 -5.06 -9.79 -22.35
C PRO A 42 -5.58 -8.99 -21.13
N ASP A 43 -6.88 -9.07 -20.85
CA ASP A 43 -7.49 -8.52 -19.63
C ASP A 43 -8.18 -9.68 -18.85
N PRO A 44 -7.83 -9.92 -17.57
CA PRO A 44 -6.91 -9.15 -16.73
C PRO A 44 -5.43 -9.39 -17.02
N GLN A 45 -4.61 -8.39 -16.74
CA GLN A 45 -3.18 -8.57 -16.48
C GLN A 45 -3.00 -9.04 -15.04
N TYR A 46 -1.95 -9.81 -14.75
CA TYR A 46 -1.69 -10.25 -13.39
C TYR A 46 -0.22 -10.21 -13.01
N VAL A 47 0.03 -10.07 -11.71
CA VAL A 47 1.35 -10.15 -11.10
C VAL A 47 1.29 -11.10 -9.91
N ASN A 48 2.30 -11.97 -9.79
CA ASN A 48 2.48 -12.79 -8.60
C ASN A 48 3.34 -12.03 -7.59
N ILE A 49 2.80 -11.84 -6.39
CA ILE A 49 3.35 -10.98 -5.36
C ILE A 49 3.56 -11.77 -4.06
N ARG A 50 4.58 -11.40 -3.30
CA ARG A 50 4.79 -11.81 -1.91
C ARG A 50 4.21 -10.75 -0.98
N ALA A 51 2.99 -10.98 -0.51
CA ALA A 51 2.21 -10.03 0.28
C ALA A 51 2.60 -9.97 1.76
N GLY A 52 2.13 -8.91 2.42
CA GLY A 52 2.27 -8.66 3.85
C GLY A 52 3.46 -7.77 4.20
N GLY A 53 3.82 -7.75 5.48
CA GLY A 53 4.95 -6.98 5.97
C GLY A 53 4.86 -6.71 7.47
N ARG A 54 5.76 -5.88 7.97
CA ARG A 54 5.90 -5.62 9.42
C ARG A 54 5.18 -4.35 9.88
N ILE A 55 4.68 -3.54 8.95
CA ILE A 55 4.05 -2.28 9.31
C ILE A 55 2.57 -2.50 9.49
N ASN A 56 2.10 -2.26 10.72
CA ASN A 56 0.68 -2.21 11.03
C ASN A 56 0.11 -0.84 10.62
N LEU A 57 -0.82 -0.82 9.66
CA LEU A 57 -1.47 0.41 9.19
C LEU A 57 -2.26 1.12 10.29
N GLY A 58 -2.78 0.40 11.28
CA GLY A 58 -3.50 0.99 12.42
C GLY A 58 -2.62 1.92 13.25
N ASN A 59 -1.29 1.81 13.15
CA ASN A 59 -0.38 2.74 13.81
C ASN A 59 -0.03 3.96 12.91
N CYS A 60 -0.45 3.99 11.65
CA CYS A 60 -0.16 5.03 10.67
C CYS A 60 -1.34 5.99 10.54
N GLY A 61 -1.52 6.88 11.52
CA GLY A 61 -2.72 7.74 11.62
C GLY A 61 -2.99 8.73 10.48
N HIS A 62 -2.10 8.84 9.49
CA HIS A 62 -2.31 9.63 8.26
C HIS A 62 -2.69 8.78 7.04
N LEU A 63 -2.73 7.46 7.18
CA LEU A 63 -3.11 6.50 6.14
C LEU A 63 -4.43 5.84 6.51
N PRO A 64 -5.24 5.45 5.51
CA PRO A 64 -6.45 4.70 5.75
C PRO A 64 -6.15 3.24 6.10
N GLY A 65 -7.13 2.61 6.76
CA GLY A 65 -7.20 1.15 6.88
C GLY A 65 -6.43 0.53 8.03
N PHE A 66 -6.25 -0.78 7.93
CA PHE A 66 -5.65 -1.65 8.94
C PHE A 66 -4.95 -2.83 8.25
N GLY A 67 -4.40 -3.74 9.05
CA GLY A 67 -3.61 -4.86 8.54
C GLY A 67 -2.14 -4.50 8.36
N PHE A 68 -1.41 -5.42 7.72
CA PHE A 68 0.05 -5.47 7.74
C PHE A 68 0.62 -5.41 6.33
N VAL A 69 1.46 -4.40 6.08
CA VAL A 69 2.08 -4.13 4.77
C VAL A 69 3.59 -3.92 4.89
N ALA A 70 4.28 -3.96 3.76
CA ALA A 70 5.67 -3.55 3.64
C ALA A 70 5.83 -2.02 3.65
N ARG A 71 7.06 -1.54 3.87
CA ARG A 71 7.36 -0.10 3.84
C ARG A 71 7.39 0.46 2.41
N SER A 72 8.05 -0.27 1.52
CA SER A 72 8.05 0.02 0.08
C SER A 72 6.78 -0.53 -0.56
N PRO A 73 6.31 0.06 -1.67
CA PRO A 73 5.29 -0.58 -2.50
C PRO A 73 5.74 -1.98 -2.92
N ASP A 74 4.79 -2.89 -3.10
CA ASP A 74 5.09 -4.18 -3.71
C ASP A 74 5.40 -3.99 -5.18
N PHE A 75 4.57 -3.23 -5.89
CA PHE A 75 4.87 -2.80 -7.24
C PHE A 75 4.35 -1.39 -7.50
N SER A 76 4.86 -0.78 -8.57
CA SER A 76 4.28 0.44 -9.14
C SER A 76 3.72 0.13 -10.52
N LEU A 77 2.57 0.70 -10.87
CA LEU A 77 1.99 0.66 -12.20
C LEU A 77 2.00 2.07 -12.81
N ASN A 78 2.69 2.24 -13.93
CA ASN A 78 2.54 3.42 -14.78
C ASN A 78 1.40 3.18 -15.76
N TYR A 79 0.23 3.77 -15.51
CA TYR A 79 -0.94 3.59 -16.33
C TYR A 79 -1.18 4.81 -17.23
N THR A 80 -1.48 4.59 -18.50
CA THR A 80 -2.01 5.62 -19.40
C THR A 80 -3.52 5.42 -19.52
N ALA A 81 -4.30 6.31 -18.92
CA ALA A 81 -5.75 6.19 -18.84
C ALA A 81 -6.44 6.49 -20.18
N GLY A 82 -7.65 5.94 -20.31
CA GLY A 82 -8.56 6.11 -21.44
C GLY A 82 -10.02 6.11 -20.96
N GLY A 83 -10.94 5.59 -21.78
CA GLY A 83 -12.37 5.53 -21.46
C GLY A 83 -12.80 4.37 -20.55
N TYR A 84 -11.86 3.71 -19.89
CA TYR A 84 -12.10 2.50 -19.10
C TYR A 84 -11.86 2.74 -17.61
N ALA A 85 -12.55 1.96 -16.77
CA ALA A 85 -12.22 1.87 -15.36
C ALA A 85 -10.89 1.11 -15.16
N LEU A 86 -10.29 1.23 -13.99
CA LEU A 86 -9.11 0.43 -13.60
C LEU A 86 -9.38 -0.21 -12.25
N THR A 87 -9.38 -1.54 -12.21
CA THR A 87 -9.62 -2.31 -10.99
C THR A 87 -8.40 -3.12 -10.63
N PHE A 88 -7.99 -3.04 -9.37
CA PHE A 88 -6.97 -3.88 -8.75
C PHE A 88 -7.67 -4.88 -7.83
N LEU A 89 -7.33 -6.15 -7.96
CA LEU A 89 -8.06 -7.22 -7.29
C LEU A 89 -7.13 -8.33 -6.84
N THR A 90 -7.18 -8.70 -5.56
CA THR A 90 -6.38 -9.81 -5.04
C THR A 90 -7.07 -11.15 -5.29
N ARG A 91 -6.25 -12.18 -5.48
CA ARG A 91 -6.63 -13.59 -5.58
C ARG A 91 -5.74 -14.36 -4.62
N SER A 92 -6.33 -14.84 -3.53
CA SER A 92 -5.60 -15.55 -2.49
C SER A 92 -6.50 -16.50 -1.70
N SER A 93 -5.88 -17.48 -1.05
CA SER A 93 -6.53 -18.32 -0.04
C SER A 93 -6.46 -17.71 1.37
N VAL A 94 -5.80 -16.57 1.52
CA VAL A 94 -5.69 -15.83 2.79
C VAL A 94 -6.40 -14.49 2.66
N ASP A 95 -6.73 -13.93 3.82
CA ASP A 95 -7.30 -12.59 3.98
C ASP A 95 -6.26 -11.50 3.64
N THR A 96 -6.56 -10.72 2.62
CA THR A 96 -5.68 -9.70 2.05
C THR A 96 -6.23 -8.31 2.28
N VAL A 97 -5.34 -7.34 2.50
CA VAL A 97 -5.70 -5.93 2.37
C VAL A 97 -5.00 -5.34 1.16
N LEU A 98 -5.58 -4.30 0.56
CA LEU A 98 -5.00 -3.57 -0.56
C LEU A 98 -4.92 -2.10 -0.20
N LEU A 99 -3.72 -1.52 -0.30
CA LEU A 99 -3.50 -0.09 -0.10
C LEU A 99 -2.88 0.46 -1.40
N ILE A 100 -3.44 1.55 -1.94
CA ILE A 100 -2.96 2.18 -3.17
C ILE A 100 -2.75 3.67 -2.94
N ASN A 101 -1.58 4.18 -3.35
CA ASN A 101 -1.37 5.61 -3.58
C ASN A 101 -1.56 5.88 -5.08
N ASP A 102 -2.50 6.75 -5.41
CA ASP A 102 -2.82 7.08 -6.80
C ASP A 102 -1.88 8.16 -7.39
N PRO A 103 -1.97 8.48 -8.69
CA PRO A 103 -1.14 9.50 -9.32
C PRO A 103 -1.26 10.90 -8.72
N SER A 104 -2.33 11.20 -7.99
CA SER A 104 -2.54 12.48 -7.30
C SER A 104 -1.95 12.50 -5.88
N GLY A 105 -1.40 11.38 -5.42
CA GLY A 105 -0.89 11.19 -4.06
C GLY A 105 -1.96 10.82 -3.03
N ARG A 106 -3.19 10.51 -3.46
CA ARG A 106 -4.29 10.12 -2.57
C ARG A 106 -4.22 8.63 -2.25
N TRP A 107 -4.55 8.28 -1.01
CA TRP A 107 -4.56 6.90 -0.51
C TRP A 107 -5.95 6.26 -0.56
N TYR A 108 -5.99 4.99 -0.95
CA TYR A 108 -7.18 4.14 -1.03
C TYR A 108 -6.89 2.82 -0.34
N PHE A 109 -7.89 2.27 0.35
CA PHE A 109 -7.78 1.02 1.10
C PHE A 109 -9.02 0.17 0.90
N ASP A 110 -8.83 -1.15 0.84
CA ASP A 110 -9.90 -2.16 0.89
C ASP A 110 -9.36 -3.48 1.50
N ASP A 111 -10.24 -4.32 2.05
CA ASP A 111 -9.92 -5.65 2.59
C ASP A 111 -10.84 -6.78 2.08
N ASP A 112 -12.14 -6.55 1.88
CA ASP A 112 -13.09 -7.64 1.55
C ASP A 112 -13.98 -7.41 0.31
N SER A 113 -13.86 -6.28 -0.40
CA SER A 113 -14.77 -5.94 -1.51
C SER A 113 -14.59 -6.84 -2.75
N GLY A 114 -13.57 -7.69 -2.78
CA GLY A 114 -13.35 -8.68 -3.83
C GLY A 114 -14.51 -9.67 -3.97
N ALA A 115 -15.24 -9.97 -2.89
CA ALA A 115 -16.44 -10.81 -2.96
C ALA A 115 -17.47 -10.29 -3.97
N SER A 116 -17.66 -8.97 -4.00
CA SER A 116 -18.63 -8.29 -4.89
C SER A 116 -18.26 -8.38 -6.37
N ILE A 117 -17.02 -8.77 -6.70
CA ILE A 117 -16.52 -8.94 -8.07
C ILE A 117 -15.96 -10.35 -8.32
N GLY A 118 -16.45 -11.35 -7.57
CA GLY A 118 -16.21 -12.78 -7.83
C GLY A 118 -14.89 -13.35 -7.25
N ALA A 119 -14.24 -12.64 -6.33
CA ALA A 119 -12.93 -13.01 -5.78
C ALA A 119 -12.94 -13.90 -4.53
N GLY A 120 -14.11 -14.18 -3.96
CA GLY A 120 -14.24 -14.72 -2.60
C GLY A 120 -14.21 -13.60 -1.54
N GLY A 121 -14.83 -13.85 -0.38
CA GLY A 121 -15.07 -12.82 0.65
C GLY A 121 -13.91 -12.46 1.57
N LEU A 122 -12.68 -12.76 1.17
CA LEU A 122 -11.43 -12.44 1.89
C LEU A 122 -10.43 -11.69 1.00
N ALA A 123 -10.88 -11.33 -0.20
CA ALA A 123 -10.07 -10.69 -1.21
C ALA A 123 -10.42 -9.21 -1.25
N ALA A 124 -9.39 -8.39 -1.42
CA ALA A 124 -9.53 -6.95 -1.50
C ALA A 124 -9.63 -6.49 -2.97
N ALA A 125 -10.41 -5.44 -3.20
CA ALA A 125 -10.59 -4.82 -4.50
C ALA A 125 -10.63 -3.29 -4.39
N ILE A 126 -9.89 -2.60 -5.26
CA ILE A 126 -10.03 -1.15 -5.45
C ILE A 126 -10.32 -0.87 -6.92
N LYS A 127 -11.47 -0.25 -7.18
CA LYS A 127 -11.90 0.18 -8.52
C LYS A 127 -11.84 1.70 -8.64
N PHE A 128 -11.10 2.17 -9.63
CA PHE A 128 -11.08 3.55 -10.07
C PHE A 128 -12.02 3.67 -11.27
N ASN A 129 -13.22 4.25 -11.08
CA ASN A 129 -14.19 4.42 -12.18
C ASN A 129 -13.69 5.39 -13.27
N ASN A 130 -12.87 6.36 -12.89
CA ASN A 130 -12.24 7.33 -13.79
C ASN A 130 -10.75 7.43 -13.41
N PRO A 131 -9.91 6.45 -13.79
CA PRO A 131 -8.51 6.43 -13.41
C PRO A 131 -7.76 7.58 -14.07
N GLN A 132 -6.76 8.12 -13.37
CA GLN A 132 -5.83 9.08 -13.93
C GLN A 132 -4.67 8.37 -14.63
N SER A 133 -4.10 9.00 -15.66
CA SER A 133 -2.78 8.61 -16.15
C SER A 133 -1.72 8.94 -15.09
N GLY A 134 -0.78 8.04 -14.90
CA GLY A 134 0.35 8.22 -13.99
C GLY A 134 0.71 6.97 -13.21
N ARG A 135 1.48 7.17 -12.15
CA ARG A 135 1.99 6.10 -11.29
C ARG A 135 1.00 5.79 -10.17
N TYR A 136 0.63 4.53 -10.06
CA TYR A 136 -0.04 3.95 -8.91
C TYR A 136 0.98 3.13 -8.13
N ASP A 137 1.10 3.36 -6.82
CA ASP A 137 1.91 2.55 -5.93
C ASP A 137 1.01 1.62 -5.13
N VAL A 138 1.31 0.31 -5.19
CA VAL A 138 0.39 -0.73 -4.75
C VAL A 138 1.06 -1.59 -3.68
N TRP A 139 0.37 -1.72 -2.54
CA TRP A 139 0.72 -2.61 -1.44
C TRP A 139 -0.34 -3.69 -1.31
N ILE A 140 0.09 -4.94 -1.33
CA ILE A 140 -0.74 -6.11 -1.02
C ILE A 140 -0.36 -6.56 0.38
N GLY A 141 -1.22 -6.25 1.34
CA GLY A 141 -1.04 -6.62 2.73
C GLY A 141 -1.82 -7.86 3.12
N LEU A 142 -1.75 -8.16 4.41
CA LEU A 142 -2.55 -9.21 5.06
C LEU A 142 -3.33 -8.58 6.22
N TYR A 143 -4.55 -9.04 6.45
CA TYR A 143 -5.33 -8.60 7.61
C TYR A 143 -4.61 -8.94 8.93
N ASN A 144 -4.11 -10.18 9.02
CA ASN A 144 -3.34 -10.66 10.16
C ASN A 144 -1.83 -10.42 9.98
N PRO A 145 -1.04 -10.32 11.07
CA PRO A 145 0.40 -10.20 10.99
C PRO A 145 1.03 -11.34 10.17
N GLY A 146 1.85 -10.99 9.19
CA GLY A 146 2.51 -11.97 8.32
C GLY A 146 3.26 -11.30 7.17
N SER A 147 4.14 -12.07 6.51
CA SER A 147 4.90 -11.58 5.34
C SER A 147 5.34 -12.73 4.46
N GLY A 148 5.46 -12.49 3.15
CA GLY A 148 5.97 -13.48 2.20
C GLY A 148 4.91 -14.45 1.68
N VAL A 149 3.64 -14.16 1.91
CA VAL A 149 2.52 -15.01 1.48
C VAL A 149 2.31 -14.84 -0.03
N PRO A 150 2.30 -15.91 -0.84
CA PRO A 150 1.99 -15.80 -2.26
C PRO A 150 0.56 -15.28 -2.46
N VAL A 151 0.43 -14.21 -3.24
CA VAL A 151 -0.85 -13.66 -3.69
C VAL A 151 -0.73 -13.36 -5.18
N ARG A 152 -1.78 -13.59 -5.95
CA ARG A 152 -1.90 -13.03 -7.29
C ARG A 152 -2.71 -11.75 -7.21
N ILE A 153 -2.24 -10.68 -7.83
CA ILE A 153 -3.05 -9.48 -8.08
C ILE A 153 -3.42 -9.41 -9.56
N GLU A 154 -4.69 -9.15 -9.84
CA GLU A 154 -5.25 -8.92 -11.16
C GLU A 154 -5.49 -7.42 -11.34
N VAL A 155 -5.19 -6.92 -12.53
CA VAL A 155 -5.44 -5.54 -12.98
C VAL A 155 -6.32 -5.62 -14.22
N SER A 156 -7.50 -5.02 -14.17
CA SER A 156 -8.55 -5.19 -15.18
C SER A 156 -9.30 -3.90 -15.46
N GLU A 157 -9.82 -3.79 -16.68
CA GLU A 157 -10.74 -2.75 -17.15
C GLU A 157 -12.20 -3.23 -17.23
N LEU A 158 -12.48 -4.50 -16.89
CA LEU A 158 -13.76 -5.17 -17.16
C LEU A 158 -14.60 -5.54 -15.91
N TYR A 159 -14.08 -5.33 -14.69
CA TYR A 159 -14.86 -5.48 -13.45
C TYR A 159 -15.75 -4.26 -13.18
#